data_AF-A0A369J6H4-F1
#
_entry.id   AF-A0A369J6H4-F1
#
_cell.length_a   1.000
_cell.length_b   1.000
_cell.length_c   1.000
_cell.angle_alpha   90.00
_cell.angle_beta   90.00
_cell.angle_gamma   90.00
#
_symmetry.space_group_name_H-M   'P 1'
#
loop_
_entity.id
_entity.type
_entity.pdbx_description
1 polymer ?
#
loop_
_entity_poly.entity_id
_entity_poly.type
_entity_poly.pdbx_seq_one_letter_code
_entity_poly.pdbx_strand_id
1 'polypeptide(L)'
;MAPPSKPLPPSPLVMYAALASLIALHKNNLAFAFCGEMGAYLYGEGAPTWTFEILLLSAPHATMTKIKRSIIMIDPNHFVDLPTSNSLCYYPRQSYRSADFFVIIITIPSTPHPVDCIQLVNGFPVAPFSFLLLQKLQEWDHVNSLANEYLSQESPPAVTRSTQEKEWTLAHELLCMLRTFRARNLRHYPHFDPALHTSSNERAARFLTVHSSYRKEWLRMGFLTQKPPIGHDVRPKAPSASSQASFPKPHNGQPVGSASLQVGSSNHQATAAMAAQETTPKAGSPLVVNGQPRTELASSTNAKAGPSSLSNTISSTTTSSQKPNRTQPSSSPPVTNSTTPANAAAGSSNRKEKAKDKPPRITFMQIRRLAAHTAVAILRSQGFECAIFGSMACRLYGNPRIPNDVDILVIPPPSQIDITQEDIKDLIVAQNPSQFVLKAAKDPEATYRVLYFTVSAKPSSSATPTTLAAPPPRSKSSKVDILLPGIMHLPSLLPVHITWKAELPLVPYDVLVLQKLQGWDDHRNAEEERYRKKAVVDVEDLQWILDVGISRHMRRGRSRMGERWSDRELFVEEFETLSRARVRAFCAEFPRFGQVWNALGFDTREA
;
A
#
# COMPACT_ATOMS: atom_id res chain seq x y z
N MET A 1 -15.56 1.59 12.60
CA MET A 1 -14.18 1.24 12.14
C MET A 1 -14.28 0.68 10.73
N ALA A 2 -13.56 1.25 9.77
CA ALA A 2 -13.47 0.69 8.43
C ALA A 2 -12.74 -0.68 8.47
N PRO A 3 -13.08 -1.65 7.61
CA PRO A 3 -12.35 -2.92 7.53
C PRO A 3 -10.88 -2.65 7.19
N PRO A 4 -9.93 -3.44 7.72
CA PRO A 4 -8.52 -3.28 7.41
C PRO A 4 -8.29 -3.34 5.90
N SER A 5 -7.49 -2.41 5.38
CA SER A 5 -7.06 -2.41 3.98
C SER A 5 -6.36 -3.73 3.68
N LYS A 6 -6.62 -4.33 2.51
CA LYS A 6 -5.87 -5.51 2.05
C LYS A 6 -4.38 -5.20 2.15
N PRO A 7 -3.57 -6.10 2.73
CA PRO A 7 -2.15 -5.85 2.91
C PRO A 7 -1.46 -5.77 1.54
N LEU A 8 -0.39 -4.96 1.43
CA LEU A 8 0.35 -4.75 0.19
C LEU A 8 1.08 -6.04 -0.22
N PRO A 9 1.12 -6.41 -1.51
CA PRO A 9 1.89 -7.58 -1.94
C PRO A 9 3.36 -7.43 -1.52
N PRO A 10 4.00 -8.51 -1.04
CA PRO A 10 5.42 -8.52 -0.74
C PRO A 10 6.22 -8.14 -1.97
N SER A 11 7.36 -7.47 -1.73
CA SER A 11 8.32 -7.22 -2.79
C SER A 11 8.58 -8.52 -3.54
N PRO A 12 8.62 -8.51 -4.89
CA PRO A 12 8.95 -9.70 -5.68
C PRO A 12 10.24 -10.38 -5.22
N LEU A 13 11.19 -9.61 -4.69
CA LEU A 13 12.44 -10.12 -4.12
C LEU A 13 12.21 -10.94 -2.84
N VAL A 14 11.34 -10.47 -1.94
CA VAL A 14 10.97 -11.23 -0.72
C VAL A 14 10.31 -12.54 -1.11
N MET A 15 9.39 -12.50 -2.09
CA MET A 15 8.72 -13.71 -2.57
C MET A 15 9.69 -14.68 -3.25
N TYR A 16 10.65 -14.16 -4.01
CA TYR A 16 11.68 -14.98 -4.64
C TYR A 16 12.58 -15.64 -3.60
N ALA A 17 13.10 -14.88 -2.63
CA ALA A 17 13.93 -15.41 -1.55
C ALA A 17 13.17 -16.44 -0.69
N ALA A 18 11.90 -16.15 -0.41
CA ALA A 18 10.99 -17.08 0.25
C ALA A 18 10.87 -18.37 -0.57
N LEU A 19 10.50 -18.29 -1.86
CA LEU A 19 10.33 -19.44 -2.74
C LEU A 19 11.61 -20.27 -2.91
N ALA A 20 12.77 -19.63 -3.05
CA ALA A 20 14.06 -20.30 -3.13
C ALA A 20 14.33 -21.10 -1.84
N SER A 21 14.03 -20.51 -0.68
CA SER A 21 14.14 -21.20 0.61
C SER A 21 13.16 -22.38 0.71
N LEU A 22 11.92 -22.23 0.22
CA LEU A 22 10.93 -23.32 0.17
C LEU A 22 11.44 -24.51 -0.65
N ILE A 23 12.00 -24.25 -1.83
CA ILE A 23 12.54 -25.28 -2.72
C ILE A 23 13.69 -26.02 -2.03
N ALA A 24 14.57 -25.31 -1.32
CA ALA A 24 15.68 -25.93 -0.57
C ALA A 24 15.16 -26.84 0.53
N LEU A 25 14.25 -26.35 1.35
CA LEU A 25 13.73 -27.11 2.48
C LEU A 25 12.95 -28.33 2.01
N HIS A 26 12.16 -28.20 0.95
CA HIS A 26 11.45 -29.31 0.33
C HIS A 26 12.40 -30.38 -0.22
N LYS A 27 13.46 -29.99 -0.94
CA LYS A 27 14.49 -30.93 -1.44
C LYS A 27 15.20 -31.70 -0.33
N ASN A 28 15.22 -31.17 0.89
CA ASN A 28 15.83 -31.81 2.06
C ASN A 28 14.82 -32.59 2.91
N ASN A 29 13.57 -32.76 2.44
CA ASN A 29 12.48 -33.42 3.17
C ASN A 29 12.21 -32.80 4.55
N LEU A 30 12.42 -31.48 4.69
CA LEU A 30 12.16 -30.77 5.93
C LEU A 30 10.72 -30.28 5.97
N ALA A 31 10.03 -30.53 7.08
CA ALA A 31 8.74 -29.90 7.34
C ALA A 31 8.98 -28.47 7.81
N PHE A 32 8.36 -27.49 7.15
CA PHE A 32 8.55 -26.08 7.44
C PHE A 32 7.27 -25.28 7.26
N ALA A 33 7.21 -24.09 7.87
CA ALA A 33 6.12 -23.15 7.68
C ALA A 33 6.62 -21.70 7.80
N PHE A 34 6.00 -20.76 7.10
CA PHE A 34 6.25 -19.33 7.34
C PHE A 34 5.74 -18.92 8.72
N CYS A 35 6.57 -18.19 9.47
CA CYS A 35 6.20 -17.58 10.74
C CYS A 35 6.51 -16.07 10.79
N GLY A 36 6.41 -15.47 11.97
CA GLY A 36 6.61 -14.03 12.16
C GLY A 36 5.72 -13.16 11.28
N GLU A 37 6.31 -12.09 10.75
CA GLU A 37 5.60 -11.06 9.97
C GLU A 37 5.13 -11.56 8.60
N MET A 38 5.90 -12.46 7.95
CA MET A 38 5.46 -13.11 6.71
C MET A 38 4.27 -14.03 6.95
N GLY A 39 4.28 -14.79 8.05
CA GLY A 39 3.14 -15.60 8.43
C GLY A 39 1.89 -14.74 8.66
N ALA A 40 2.02 -13.67 9.44
CA ALA A 40 0.93 -12.71 9.68
C ALA A 40 0.41 -12.10 8.37
N TYR A 41 1.32 -11.72 7.46
CA TYR A 41 1.00 -11.20 6.14
C TYR A 41 0.18 -12.17 5.30
N LEU A 42 0.56 -13.46 5.27
CA LEU A 42 -0.18 -14.48 4.54
C LEU A 42 -1.60 -14.67 5.10
N TYR A 43 -1.80 -14.47 6.40
CA TYR A 43 -3.12 -14.39 7.02
C TYR A 43 -3.86 -13.08 6.80
N GLY A 44 -3.30 -12.15 6.03
CA GLY A 44 -3.92 -10.87 5.68
C GLY A 44 -3.55 -9.70 6.60
N GLU A 45 -2.56 -9.88 7.50
CA GLU A 45 -2.18 -8.87 8.50
C GLU A 45 -0.84 -8.20 8.22
N GLY A 46 -0.78 -6.88 8.38
CA GLY A 46 0.46 -6.12 8.27
C GLY A 46 0.97 -5.97 6.84
N ALA A 47 2.11 -5.30 6.69
CA ALA A 47 2.88 -5.31 5.46
C ALA A 47 4.04 -6.30 5.66
N PRO A 48 4.43 -7.06 4.64
CA PRO A 48 5.61 -7.90 4.74
C PRO A 48 6.81 -6.98 4.97
N THR A 49 7.60 -7.28 5.98
CA THR A 49 8.84 -6.57 6.26
C THR A 49 9.96 -7.13 5.39
N TRP A 50 11.14 -6.55 5.53
CA TRP A 50 12.36 -7.01 4.87
C TRP A 50 12.90 -8.31 5.47
N THR A 51 12.19 -8.90 6.44
CA THR A 51 12.55 -10.15 7.07
C THR A 51 11.43 -11.16 6.93
N PHE A 52 11.77 -12.42 6.64
CA PHE A 52 10.80 -13.50 6.78
C PHE A 52 11.41 -14.64 7.57
N GLU A 53 10.56 -15.24 8.37
CA GLU A 53 10.95 -16.27 9.32
C GLU A 53 10.41 -17.61 8.83
N ILE A 54 11.25 -18.63 8.89
CA ILE A 54 10.87 -19.99 8.56
C ILE A 54 10.94 -20.84 9.82
N LEU A 55 9.81 -21.42 10.17
CA LEU A 55 9.68 -22.39 11.24
C LEU A 55 10.03 -23.78 10.71
N LEU A 56 11.04 -24.43 11.26
CA LEU A 56 11.40 -25.82 10.99
C LEU A 56 10.80 -26.72 12.07
N LEU A 57 9.98 -27.68 11.65
CA LEU A 57 9.14 -28.47 12.57
C LEU A 57 9.66 -29.90 12.77
N SER A 58 10.53 -30.41 11.89
CA SER A 58 11.13 -31.74 12.06
C SER A 58 12.54 -31.80 11.47
N ALA A 59 13.54 -31.58 12.33
CA ALA A 59 14.94 -31.80 11.97
C ALA A 59 15.66 -32.56 13.10
N PRO A 60 15.39 -33.86 13.31
CA PRO A 60 15.99 -34.58 14.44
C PRO A 60 17.52 -34.68 14.36
N HIS A 61 18.12 -34.53 13.17
CA HIS A 61 19.56 -34.72 12.96
C HIS A 61 20.23 -33.79 11.93
N ALA A 62 19.51 -32.81 11.36
CA ALA A 62 20.14 -31.84 10.47
C ALA A 62 20.67 -30.68 11.32
N THR A 63 21.99 -30.50 11.36
CA THR A 63 22.58 -29.29 11.96
C THR A 63 22.09 -28.06 11.18
N MET A 64 21.78 -26.96 11.87
CA MET A 64 21.40 -25.68 11.24
C MET A 64 22.35 -25.31 10.09
N THR A 65 23.65 -25.59 10.27
CA THR A 65 24.70 -25.45 9.25
C THR A 65 24.38 -26.20 7.95
N LYS A 66 23.87 -27.43 8.01
CA LYS A 66 23.49 -28.21 6.82
C LYS A 66 22.30 -27.58 6.10
N ILE A 67 21.31 -27.08 6.84
CA ILE A 67 20.13 -26.44 6.28
C ILE A 67 20.51 -25.13 5.58
N LYS A 68 21.30 -24.30 6.26
CA LYS A 68 21.84 -23.06 5.71
C LYS A 68 22.64 -23.31 4.43
N ARG A 69 23.54 -24.29 4.44
CA ARG A 69 24.28 -24.70 3.23
C ARG A 69 23.35 -25.12 2.10
N SER A 70 22.31 -25.91 2.37
CA SER A 70 21.34 -26.31 1.34
C SER A 70 20.58 -25.12 0.73
N ILE A 71 20.23 -24.11 1.51
CA ILE A 71 19.60 -22.87 1.01
C ILE A 71 20.60 -22.06 0.17
N ILE A 72 21.82 -21.89 0.67
CA ILE A 72 22.90 -21.19 -0.05
C ILE A 72 23.19 -21.87 -1.39
N MET A 73 23.20 -23.20 -1.45
CA MET A 73 23.47 -23.93 -2.69
C MET A 73 22.39 -23.76 -3.78
N ILE A 74 21.17 -23.34 -3.43
CA ILE A 74 20.15 -23.03 -4.44
C ILE A 74 20.46 -21.72 -5.15
N ASP A 75 20.96 -20.73 -4.41
CA ASP A 75 21.30 -19.43 -4.96
C ASP A 75 22.52 -18.84 -4.24
N PRO A 76 23.73 -19.34 -4.56
CA PRO A 76 24.96 -18.99 -3.82
C PRO A 76 25.38 -17.54 -4.03
N ASN A 77 24.80 -16.87 -5.04
CA ASN A 77 25.08 -15.48 -5.34
C ASN A 77 24.25 -14.51 -4.48
N HIS A 78 23.19 -15.01 -3.84
CA HIS A 78 22.26 -14.15 -3.11
C HIS A 78 22.20 -14.50 -1.62
N PHE A 79 22.32 -15.77 -1.23
CA PHE A 79 22.31 -16.16 0.18
C PHE A 79 23.71 -16.12 0.80
N VAL A 80 23.83 -15.44 1.94
CA VAL A 80 25.07 -15.36 2.74
C VAL A 80 24.79 -15.89 4.15
N ASP A 81 25.65 -16.80 4.62
CA ASP A 81 25.60 -17.29 6.00
C ASP A 81 26.02 -16.19 6.98
N LEU A 82 25.24 -16.00 8.03
CA LEU A 82 25.64 -15.24 9.22
C LEU A 82 26.13 -16.23 10.29
N PRO A 83 27.46 -16.41 10.47
CA PRO A 83 28.03 -17.52 11.24
C PRO A 83 27.59 -17.57 12.70
N THR A 84 27.23 -16.43 13.28
CA THR A 84 26.89 -16.26 14.71
C THR A 84 25.39 -16.34 15.01
N SER A 85 24.55 -16.57 14.01
CA SER A 85 23.09 -16.55 14.17
C SER A 85 22.43 -17.76 13.51
N ASN A 86 21.17 -18.05 13.82
CA ASN A 86 20.36 -19.00 13.03
C ASN A 86 19.75 -18.33 11.78
N SER A 87 20.43 -17.33 11.22
CA SER A 87 19.91 -16.51 10.12
C SER A 87 20.78 -16.61 8.86
N LEU A 88 20.17 -16.32 7.71
CA LEU A 88 20.80 -16.12 6.41
C LEU A 88 20.46 -14.70 5.92
N CYS A 89 21.36 -14.03 5.22
CA CYS A 89 21.06 -12.80 4.49
C CYS A 89 20.78 -13.10 3.03
N TYR A 90 19.85 -12.38 2.40
CA TYR A 90 19.62 -12.42 0.96
C TYR A 90 20.00 -11.07 0.32
N TYR A 91 20.91 -11.09 -0.64
CA TYR A 91 21.39 -9.91 -1.39
C TYR A 91 20.93 -9.98 -2.84
N PRO A 92 20.07 -9.07 -3.32
CA PRO A 92 19.76 -8.97 -4.74
C PRO A 92 21.01 -8.53 -5.53
N ARG A 93 21.27 -9.21 -6.66
CA ARG A 93 22.46 -9.05 -7.53
C ARG A 93 22.78 -7.62 -8.01
N GLN A 94 21.91 -6.64 -7.76
CA GLN A 94 22.01 -5.25 -8.21
C GLN A 94 22.22 -4.22 -7.09
N SER A 95 22.29 -4.62 -5.81
CA SER A 95 22.47 -3.71 -4.66
C SER A 95 23.61 -4.18 -3.75
N TYR A 96 24.86 -3.87 -4.12
CA TYR A 96 26.03 -4.20 -3.30
C TYR A 96 26.24 -3.27 -2.09
N ARG A 97 25.27 -2.41 -1.73
CA ARG A 97 25.46 -1.36 -0.69
C ARG A 97 24.54 -1.46 0.53
N SER A 98 23.58 -2.37 0.58
CA SER A 98 22.85 -2.70 1.80
C SER A 98 22.38 -4.16 1.77
N ALA A 99 22.48 -4.86 2.90
CA ALA A 99 21.73 -6.10 3.05
C ALA A 99 20.24 -5.76 3.00
N ASP A 100 19.57 -6.15 1.92
CA ASP A 100 18.17 -5.76 1.72
C ASP A 100 17.22 -6.68 2.50
N PHE A 101 17.60 -7.93 2.82
CA PHE A 101 16.69 -8.87 3.51
C PHE A 101 17.38 -9.87 4.45
N PHE A 102 16.69 -10.27 5.52
CA PHE A 102 17.11 -11.35 6.43
C PHE A 102 16.11 -12.52 6.40
N VAL A 103 16.63 -13.74 6.28
CA VAL A 103 15.91 -14.99 6.51
C VAL A 103 16.29 -15.50 7.88
N ILE A 104 15.33 -15.55 8.80
CA ILE A 104 15.56 -16.07 10.14
C ILE A 104 15.00 -17.48 10.20
N ILE A 105 15.84 -18.46 10.52
CA ILE A 105 15.42 -19.85 10.61
C ILE A 105 15.17 -20.18 12.09
N ILE A 106 13.91 -20.41 12.43
CA ILE A 106 13.48 -20.75 13.78
C ILE A 106 13.25 -22.26 13.84
N THR A 107 13.99 -22.96 14.68
CA THR A 107 13.77 -24.38 14.95
C THR A 107 12.93 -24.55 16.20
N ILE A 108 11.82 -25.28 16.10
CA ILE A 108 11.12 -25.77 17.30
C ILE A 108 11.64 -27.18 17.59
N PRO A 109 12.11 -27.45 18.82
CA PRO A 109 12.43 -28.81 19.24
C PRO A 109 11.19 -29.72 19.15
N SER A 110 11.33 -30.84 18.44
CA SER A 110 10.48 -32.03 18.46
C SER A 110 9.02 -31.84 18.92
N THR A 111 8.15 -31.39 18.02
CA THR A 111 6.71 -31.64 18.20
C THR A 111 6.40 -33.05 17.68
N PRO A 112 5.59 -33.88 18.37
CA PRO A 112 5.31 -35.25 17.94
C PRO A 112 4.59 -35.32 16.59
N HIS A 113 3.89 -34.25 16.18
CA HIS A 113 3.18 -34.16 14.90
C HIS A 113 3.39 -32.80 14.23
N PRO A 114 4.55 -32.56 13.62
CA PRO A 114 4.92 -31.27 13.07
C PRO A 114 4.08 -30.86 11.86
N VAL A 115 3.62 -31.84 11.07
CA VAL A 115 2.81 -31.60 9.87
C VAL A 115 1.42 -31.09 10.21
N ASP A 116 0.86 -31.51 11.34
CA ASP A 116 -0.48 -31.10 11.80
C ASP A 116 -0.51 -29.64 12.26
N CYS A 117 0.67 -29.05 12.45
CA CYS A 117 0.88 -27.65 12.79
C CYS A 117 1.09 -26.76 11.55
N ILE A 118 0.99 -27.28 10.31
CA ILE A 118 1.15 -26.46 9.09
C ILE A 118 -0.22 -26.19 8.47
N GLN A 119 -0.55 -24.91 8.25
CA GLN A 119 -1.74 -24.52 7.51
C GLN A 119 -1.36 -24.06 6.10
N LEU A 120 -2.13 -24.48 5.09
CA LEU A 120 -1.99 -23.92 3.75
C LEU A 120 -2.82 -22.64 3.64
N VAL A 121 -2.15 -21.49 3.54
CA VAL A 121 -2.78 -20.19 3.33
C VAL A 121 -2.35 -19.68 1.96
N ASN A 122 -3.30 -19.57 1.03
CA ASN A 122 -3.04 -19.21 -0.37
C ASN A 122 -1.99 -20.11 -1.05
N GLY A 123 -1.94 -21.39 -0.70
CA GLY A 123 -0.97 -22.35 -1.23
C GLY A 123 0.41 -22.33 -0.55
N PHE A 124 0.64 -21.42 0.39
CA PHE A 124 1.87 -21.38 1.18
C PHE A 124 1.70 -22.11 2.50
N PRO A 125 2.69 -22.89 2.97
CA PRO A 125 2.69 -23.46 4.31
C PRO A 125 3.00 -22.37 5.33
N VAL A 126 2.07 -22.13 6.26
CA VAL A 126 2.14 -21.09 7.28
C VAL A 126 1.91 -21.71 8.66
N ALA A 127 2.65 -21.22 9.65
CA ALA A 127 2.47 -21.64 11.04
C ALA A 127 1.04 -21.28 11.49
N PRO A 128 0.43 -22.02 12.45
CA PRO A 128 -0.94 -21.78 12.85
C PRO A 128 -1.10 -20.36 13.36
N PHE A 129 -2.22 -19.72 13.07
CA PHE A 129 -2.47 -18.34 13.51
C PHE A 129 -2.26 -18.13 15.01
N SER A 130 -2.63 -19.13 15.83
CA SER A 130 -2.39 -19.11 17.28
C SER A 130 -0.90 -19.07 17.62
N PHE A 131 -0.03 -19.76 16.88
CA PHE A 131 1.42 -19.70 17.08
C PHE A 131 1.97 -18.31 16.80
N LEU A 132 1.58 -17.71 15.67
CA LEU A 132 1.99 -16.34 15.32
C LEU A 132 1.57 -15.33 16.38
N LEU A 133 0.35 -15.49 16.91
CA LEU A 133 -0.16 -14.64 17.97
C LEU A 133 0.65 -14.81 19.26
N LEU A 134 1.03 -16.03 19.62
CA LEU A 134 1.87 -16.31 20.77
C LEU A 134 3.28 -15.73 20.63
N GLN A 135 3.86 -15.80 19.44
CA GLN A 135 5.15 -15.18 19.14
C GLN A 135 5.10 -13.66 19.37
N LYS A 136 4.08 -12.99 18.83
CA LYS A 136 3.90 -11.55 19.04
C LYS A 136 3.57 -11.19 20.49
N LEU A 137 2.84 -12.07 21.20
CA LEU A 137 2.55 -11.90 22.62
C LEU A 137 3.82 -12.00 23.47
N GLN A 138 4.74 -12.91 23.11
CA GLN A 138 6.05 -13.03 23.73
C GLN A 138 6.91 -11.77 23.53
N GLU A 139 6.96 -11.26 22.30
CA GLU A 139 7.68 -10.02 21.99
C GLU A 139 7.13 -8.85 22.80
N TRP A 140 5.80 -8.70 22.84
CA TRP A 140 5.14 -7.66 23.62
C TRP A 140 5.46 -7.79 25.11
N ASP A 141 5.35 -8.98 25.68
CA ASP A 141 5.59 -9.21 27.11
C ASP A 141 7.03 -8.91 27.52
N HIS A 142 8.00 -9.24 26.66
CA HIS A 142 9.40 -8.91 26.88
C HIS A 142 9.63 -7.39 26.86
N VAL A 143 9.09 -6.69 25.85
CA VAL A 143 9.23 -5.22 25.74
C VAL A 143 8.50 -4.50 26.88
N ASN A 144 7.32 -4.97 27.26
CA ASN A 144 6.57 -4.45 28.40
C ASN A 144 7.32 -4.67 29.72
N SER A 145 7.96 -5.84 29.90
CA SER A 145 8.77 -6.10 31.10
C SER A 145 9.97 -5.15 31.19
N LEU A 146 10.68 -4.93 30.08
CA LEU A 146 11.77 -3.95 30.01
C LEU A 146 11.27 -2.53 30.29
N ALA A 147 10.12 -2.14 29.71
CA ALA A 147 9.51 -0.83 29.94
C ALA A 147 9.21 -0.62 31.44
N ASN A 148 8.64 -1.61 32.11
CA ASN A 148 8.33 -1.56 33.54
C ASN A 148 9.59 -1.51 34.41
N GLU A 149 10.63 -2.27 34.05
CA GLU A 149 11.92 -2.23 34.75
C GLU A 149 12.54 -0.83 34.65
N TYR A 150 12.54 -0.20 33.47
CA TYR A 150 13.04 1.17 33.30
C TYR A 150 12.22 2.22 34.05
N LEU A 151 10.89 2.06 34.11
CA LEU A 151 10.01 2.97 34.85
C LEU A 151 10.21 2.88 36.38
N SER A 152 10.74 1.76 36.88
CA SER A 152 11.03 1.57 38.30
C SER A 152 12.35 2.20 38.77
N GLN A 153 13.19 2.70 37.85
CA GLN A 153 14.47 3.36 38.20
C GLN A 153 14.24 4.83 38.56
N GLU A 154 14.92 5.34 39.60
CA GLU A 154 14.79 6.72 40.10
C GLU A 154 15.17 7.81 39.08
N SER A 155 15.79 7.45 37.97
CA SER A 155 16.15 8.36 36.88
C SER A 155 16.10 7.63 35.52
N PRO A 156 14.93 7.57 34.88
CA PRO A 156 14.77 6.80 33.66
C PRO A 156 15.61 7.40 32.51
N PRO A 157 16.46 6.60 31.84
CA PRO A 157 17.23 7.09 30.71
C PRO A 157 16.33 7.48 29.53
N ALA A 158 16.83 8.33 28.63
CA ALA A 158 16.16 8.74 27.39
C ALA A 158 15.73 7.57 26.47
N VAL A 159 16.21 6.35 26.76
CA VAL A 159 15.84 5.07 26.13
C VAL A 159 14.36 4.70 26.34
N THR A 160 13.67 5.28 27.33
CA THR A 160 12.26 4.99 27.64
C THR A 160 11.29 5.24 26.49
N ARG A 161 11.48 6.29 25.69
CA ARG A 161 10.55 6.64 24.60
C ARG A 161 10.55 5.60 23.47
N SER A 162 11.72 5.07 23.11
CA SER A 162 11.85 4.03 22.07
C SER A 162 11.18 2.72 22.50
N THR A 163 11.40 2.31 23.76
CA THR A 163 10.81 1.09 24.33
C THR A 163 9.28 1.20 24.40
N GLN A 164 8.74 2.35 24.84
CA GLN A 164 7.30 2.61 24.85
C GLN A 164 6.68 2.63 23.44
N GLU A 165 7.35 3.24 22.46
CA GLU A 165 6.88 3.22 21.06
C GLU A 165 6.84 1.79 20.50
N LYS A 166 7.85 0.97 20.84
CA LYS A 166 7.90 -0.45 20.44
C LYS A 166 6.79 -1.26 21.13
N GLU A 167 6.55 -1.04 22.41
CA GLU A 167 5.47 -1.67 23.16
C GLU A 167 4.10 -1.37 22.53
N TRP A 168 3.82 -0.10 22.24
CA TRP A 168 2.57 0.33 21.63
C TRP A 168 2.37 -0.26 20.23
N THR A 169 3.46 -0.34 19.44
CA THR A 169 3.44 -0.97 18.12
C THR A 169 3.10 -2.46 18.21
N LEU A 170 3.75 -3.20 19.09
CA LEU A 170 3.48 -4.63 19.31
C LEU A 170 2.07 -4.88 19.84
N ALA A 171 1.59 -4.04 20.76
CA ALA A 171 0.20 -4.09 21.22
C ALA A 171 -0.76 -3.87 20.05
N HIS A 172 -0.52 -2.87 19.20
CA HIS A 172 -1.35 -2.60 18.03
C HIS A 172 -1.39 -3.79 17.04
N GLU A 173 -0.24 -4.41 16.77
CA GLU A 173 -0.13 -5.60 15.92
C GLU A 173 -0.95 -6.77 16.50
N LEU A 174 -0.81 -7.06 17.80
CA LEU A 174 -1.60 -8.08 18.49
C LEU A 174 -3.10 -7.82 18.36
N LEU A 175 -3.54 -6.57 18.50
CA LEU A 175 -4.95 -6.20 18.35
C LEU A 175 -5.46 -6.39 16.92
N CYS A 176 -4.63 -6.09 15.92
CA CYS A 176 -4.97 -6.34 14.51
C CYS A 176 -5.10 -7.85 14.23
N MET A 177 -4.15 -8.65 14.72
CA MET A 177 -4.22 -10.11 14.63
C MET A 177 -5.48 -10.69 15.29
N LEU A 178 -5.82 -10.25 16.50
CA LEU A 178 -7.03 -10.68 17.20
C LEU A 178 -8.31 -10.34 16.44
N ARG A 179 -8.36 -9.17 15.78
CA ARG A 179 -9.51 -8.80 14.93
C ARG A 179 -9.62 -9.71 13.72
N THR A 180 -8.50 -10.10 13.12
CA THR A 180 -8.51 -11.00 11.96
C THR A 180 -8.85 -12.43 12.33
N PHE A 181 -8.37 -12.90 13.48
CA PHE A 181 -8.84 -14.15 14.07
C PHE A 181 -10.38 -14.16 14.21
N ARG A 182 -10.94 -13.09 14.79
CA ARG A 182 -12.38 -12.91 14.96
C ARG A 182 -13.12 -12.85 13.63
N ALA A 183 -12.62 -12.08 12.67
CA ALA A 183 -13.27 -11.86 11.37
C ALA A 183 -13.30 -13.14 10.51
N ARG A 184 -12.25 -13.96 10.61
CA ARG A 184 -12.10 -15.19 9.81
C ARG A 184 -12.63 -16.44 10.51
N ASN A 185 -13.10 -16.32 11.76
CA ASN A 185 -13.59 -17.44 12.56
C ASN A 185 -12.60 -18.62 12.58
N LEU A 186 -11.31 -18.31 12.73
CA LEU A 186 -10.25 -19.33 12.71
C LEU A 186 -10.44 -20.28 13.91
N ARG A 187 -10.19 -21.57 13.69
CA ARG A 187 -10.28 -22.57 14.77
C ARG A 187 -8.99 -22.55 15.60
N HIS A 188 -9.14 -22.76 16.91
CA HIS A 188 -8.02 -23.03 17.80
C HIS A 188 -7.36 -24.36 17.44
N TYR A 189 -6.03 -24.40 17.46
CA TYR A 189 -5.26 -25.63 17.33
C TYR A 189 -4.76 -26.06 18.71
N PRO A 190 -5.25 -27.19 19.27
CA PRO A 190 -4.99 -27.61 20.65
C PRO A 190 -3.58 -28.18 20.91
N HIS A 191 -2.68 -28.13 19.93
CA HIS A 191 -1.39 -28.84 19.99
C HIS A 191 -0.23 -27.91 20.35
N PHE A 192 -0.35 -27.16 21.45
CA PHE A 192 0.81 -26.53 22.06
C PHE A 192 1.35 -27.42 23.17
N ASP A 193 2.68 -27.43 23.32
CA ASP A 193 3.35 -27.96 24.50
C ASP A 193 2.65 -27.40 25.77
N PRO A 194 2.23 -28.25 26.74
CA PRO A 194 1.61 -27.79 27.98
C PRO A 194 2.41 -26.70 28.73
N ALA A 195 3.74 -26.75 28.68
CA ALA A 195 4.60 -25.73 29.28
C ALA A 195 4.49 -24.40 28.52
N LEU A 196 4.49 -24.45 27.18
CA LEU A 196 4.29 -23.27 26.34
C LEU A 196 2.88 -22.69 26.54
N HIS A 197 1.86 -23.53 26.69
CA HIS A 197 0.48 -23.10 26.95
C HIS A 197 0.37 -22.38 28.29
N THR A 198 0.99 -22.91 29.34
CA THR A 198 0.98 -22.30 30.68
C THR A 198 1.63 -20.91 30.66
N SER A 199 2.85 -20.80 30.13
CA SER A 199 3.55 -19.51 29.99
C SER A 199 2.80 -18.53 29.09
N SER A 200 2.09 -19.03 28.08
CA SER A 200 1.25 -18.21 27.20
C SER A 200 0.00 -17.67 27.90
N ASN A 201 -0.61 -18.46 28.81
CA ASN A 201 -1.76 -18.01 29.61
C ASN A 201 -1.40 -16.86 30.53
N GLU A 202 -0.23 -16.93 31.18
CA GLU A 202 0.25 -15.85 32.05
C GLU A 202 0.49 -14.57 31.26
N ARG A 203 1.11 -14.68 30.08
CA ARG A 203 1.34 -13.55 29.17
C ARG A 203 0.02 -12.96 28.66
N ALA A 204 -0.93 -13.80 28.28
CA ALA A 204 -2.25 -13.34 27.84
C ALA A 204 -3.01 -12.67 28.99
N ALA A 205 -2.88 -13.18 30.23
CA ALA A 205 -3.48 -12.55 31.40
C ALA A 205 -2.89 -11.15 31.65
N ARG A 206 -1.57 -10.98 31.54
CA ARG A 206 -0.91 -9.67 31.61
C ARG A 206 -1.37 -8.73 30.50
N PHE A 207 -1.42 -9.20 29.25
CA PHE A 207 -1.94 -8.39 28.13
C PHE A 207 -3.37 -7.89 28.38
N LEU A 208 -4.21 -8.74 28.98
CA LEU A 208 -5.61 -8.41 29.26
C LEU A 208 -5.84 -7.50 30.46
N THR A 209 -4.84 -7.25 31.30
CA THR A 209 -4.96 -6.18 32.32
C THR A 209 -5.03 -4.81 31.63
N VAL A 210 -4.33 -4.65 30.51
CA VAL A 210 -4.31 -3.42 29.71
C VAL A 210 -5.41 -3.42 28.64
N HIS A 211 -5.70 -4.58 28.02
CA HIS A 211 -6.59 -4.69 26.86
C HIS A 211 -7.80 -5.61 27.06
N SER A 212 -8.54 -5.42 28.15
CA SER A 212 -9.62 -6.30 28.61
C SER A 212 -10.73 -6.60 27.58
N SER A 213 -10.95 -5.72 26.59
CA SER A 213 -11.98 -5.89 25.54
C SER A 213 -11.78 -7.12 24.65
N TYR A 214 -10.58 -7.72 24.61
CA TYR A 214 -10.24 -8.87 23.78
C TYR A 214 -10.29 -10.22 24.51
N ARG A 215 -10.77 -10.24 25.76
CA ARG A 215 -10.84 -11.46 26.59
C ARG A 215 -11.59 -12.61 25.89
N LYS A 216 -12.66 -12.30 25.15
CA LYS A 216 -13.49 -13.31 24.46
C LYS A 216 -12.70 -14.02 23.36
N GLU A 217 -11.87 -13.30 22.63
CA GLU A 217 -11.01 -13.82 21.56
C GLU A 217 -9.96 -14.78 22.13
N TRP A 218 -9.29 -14.40 23.23
CA TRP A 218 -8.33 -15.27 23.93
C TRP A 218 -8.96 -16.55 24.48
N LEU A 219 -10.15 -16.46 25.10
CA LEU A 219 -10.90 -17.64 25.55
C LEU A 219 -11.29 -18.58 24.41
N ARG A 220 -11.69 -18.03 23.25
CA ARG A 220 -12.00 -18.82 22.04
C ARG A 220 -10.78 -19.58 21.50
N MET A 221 -9.59 -19.03 21.72
CA MET A 221 -8.33 -19.68 21.43
C MET A 221 -7.85 -20.59 22.58
N GLY A 222 -8.71 -20.98 23.52
CA GLY A 222 -8.33 -21.91 24.58
C GLY A 222 -7.26 -21.38 25.55
N PHE A 223 -7.02 -20.06 25.57
CA PHE A 223 -6.20 -19.42 26.61
C PHE A 223 -7.08 -18.99 27.77
N LEU A 224 -6.48 -18.84 28.95
CA LEU A 224 -7.14 -18.39 30.20
C LEU A 224 -8.15 -19.39 30.77
N THR A 225 -8.10 -20.65 30.35
CA THR A 225 -8.86 -21.75 30.95
C THR A 225 -8.01 -22.46 32.00
N GLN A 226 -8.58 -22.75 33.18
CA GLN A 226 -7.87 -23.45 34.27
C GLN A 226 -7.50 -24.91 33.92
N LYS A 227 -8.06 -25.46 32.83
CA LYS A 227 -7.70 -26.77 32.29
C LYS A 227 -7.20 -26.58 30.86
N PRO A 228 -6.04 -27.15 30.47
CA PRO A 228 -5.66 -27.23 29.06
C PRO A 228 -6.78 -27.95 28.30
N PRO A 229 -7.06 -27.56 27.05
CA PRO A 229 -8.07 -28.26 26.25
C PRO A 229 -7.69 -29.75 26.21
N ILE A 230 -8.58 -30.61 26.70
CA ILE A 230 -8.40 -32.05 26.66
C ILE A 230 -8.26 -32.40 25.17
N GLY A 231 -7.06 -32.80 24.75
CA GLY A 231 -6.86 -33.31 23.40
C GLY A 231 -7.87 -34.41 23.18
N HIS A 232 -8.77 -34.24 22.21
CA HIS A 232 -9.59 -35.36 21.80
C HIS A 232 -8.63 -36.47 21.40
N ASP A 233 -8.67 -37.56 22.15
CA ASP A 233 -7.94 -38.79 21.84
C ASP A 233 -8.56 -39.32 20.54
N VAL A 234 -8.08 -38.81 19.41
CA VAL A 234 -8.47 -39.30 18.09
C VAL A 234 -7.75 -40.62 17.91
N ARG A 235 -8.33 -41.68 18.50
CA ARG A 235 -8.04 -43.04 18.06
C ARG A 235 -8.28 -43.08 16.54
N PRO A 236 -7.28 -43.46 15.73
CA PRO A 236 -7.50 -43.60 14.30
C PRO A 236 -8.62 -44.62 14.09
N LYS A 237 -9.73 -44.17 13.51
CA LYS A 237 -10.80 -45.05 13.07
C LYS A 237 -10.18 -45.95 11.99
N ALA A 238 -10.18 -47.26 12.22
CA ALA A 238 -9.69 -48.22 11.25
C ALA A 238 -10.35 -47.96 9.88
N PRO A 239 -9.59 -48.00 8.77
CA PRO A 239 -10.13 -47.68 7.46
C PRO A 239 -11.24 -48.68 7.10
N SER A 240 -12.45 -48.16 6.87
CA SER A 240 -13.53 -48.91 6.26
C SER A 240 -13.14 -49.24 4.83
N ALA A 241 -13.05 -50.54 4.52
CA ALA A 241 -12.82 -51.04 3.16
C ALA A 241 -14.00 -50.69 2.25
N SER A 242 -13.93 -49.57 1.53
CA SER A 242 -14.58 -49.37 0.22
C SER A 242 -14.19 -47.99 -0.33
N SER A 243 -13.89 -47.94 -1.63
CA SER A 243 -13.38 -46.81 -2.42
C SER A 243 -11.86 -46.54 -2.35
N GLN A 244 -11.09 -47.42 -2.98
CA GLN A 244 -9.85 -47.00 -3.64
C GLN A 244 -10.19 -46.53 -5.06
N ALA A 245 -10.10 -45.22 -5.29
CA ALA A 245 -9.86 -44.67 -6.62
C ALA A 245 -8.35 -44.80 -6.91
N SER A 246 -8.02 -45.51 -7.98
CA SER A 246 -6.67 -45.79 -8.44
C SER A 246 -6.03 -44.57 -9.11
N PHE A 247 -4.86 -44.16 -8.63
CA PHE A 247 -3.89 -43.41 -9.42
C PHE A 247 -2.91 -44.41 -10.07
N PRO A 248 -2.51 -44.23 -11.34
CA PRO A 248 -1.68 -45.20 -12.04
C PRO A 248 -0.23 -45.16 -11.54
N LYS A 249 0.31 -46.35 -11.21
CA LYS A 249 1.74 -46.57 -10.99
C LYS A 249 2.51 -46.53 -12.32
N PRO A 250 3.79 -46.11 -12.32
CA PRO A 250 4.64 -46.16 -13.49
C PRO A 250 5.04 -47.60 -13.80
N HIS A 251 4.89 -47.99 -15.07
CA HIS A 251 5.37 -49.26 -15.59
C HIS A 251 6.89 -49.28 -15.70
N ASN A 252 7.52 -50.24 -15.02
CA ASN A 252 8.84 -50.76 -15.38
C ASN A 252 8.68 -51.64 -16.63
N GLY A 253 9.38 -51.29 -17.71
CA GLY A 253 9.55 -52.09 -18.92
C GLY A 253 11.02 -52.18 -19.29
N GLN A 254 11.51 -53.40 -19.46
CA GLN A 254 12.88 -53.79 -19.78
C GLN A 254 13.30 -53.49 -21.24
N PRO A 255 14.60 -53.64 -21.59
CA PRO A 255 15.22 -52.99 -22.73
C PRO A 255 15.12 -53.81 -24.02
N VAL A 256 14.96 -53.14 -25.16
CA VAL A 256 15.18 -53.71 -26.49
C VAL A 256 15.78 -52.65 -27.43
N GLY A 257 16.93 -52.98 -28.02
CA GLY A 257 17.25 -52.70 -29.43
C GLY A 257 17.57 -51.28 -29.91
N SER A 258 18.87 -51.00 -30.02
CA SER A 258 19.59 -50.47 -31.20
C SER A 258 18.94 -49.41 -32.11
N ALA A 259 19.56 -48.22 -32.19
CA ALA A 259 19.80 -47.51 -33.45
C ALA A 259 20.94 -46.48 -33.29
N SER A 260 22.07 -46.76 -33.93
CA SER A 260 23.15 -45.81 -34.20
C SER A 260 22.65 -44.67 -35.09
N LEU A 261 22.94 -43.43 -34.72
CA LEU A 261 22.98 -42.31 -35.64
C LEU A 261 24.20 -41.44 -35.31
N GLN A 262 25.13 -41.45 -36.27
CA GLN A 262 26.36 -40.66 -36.29
C GLN A 262 26.03 -39.18 -36.25
N VAL A 263 26.72 -38.43 -35.39
CA VAL A 263 26.91 -36.98 -35.56
C VAL A 263 28.40 -36.75 -35.71
N GLY A 264 28.78 -36.26 -36.89
CA GLY A 264 30.15 -36.04 -37.30
C GLY A 264 30.83 -34.92 -36.51
N SER A 265 32.03 -35.24 -36.01
CA SER A 265 33.05 -34.26 -35.69
C SER A 265 33.50 -33.53 -36.94
N SER A 266 33.59 -32.20 -36.88
CA SER A 266 34.54 -31.45 -37.72
C SER A 266 35.46 -30.65 -36.81
N ASN A 267 36.74 -30.98 -36.95
CA ASN A 267 37.89 -30.24 -36.45
C ASN A 267 37.99 -28.91 -37.20
N HIS A 268 38.42 -27.86 -36.50
CA HIS A 268 39.50 -27.01 -37.01
C HIS A 268 40.38 -26.51 -35.85
N GLN A 269 41.65 -26.88 -35.94
CA GLN A 269 42.79 -26.37 -35.19
C GLN A 269 43.37 -25.10 -35.85
N ALA A 270 44.23 -24.44 -35.08
CA ALA A 270 45.28 -23.47 -35.44
C ALA A 270 44.80 -22.00 -35.59
N THR A 271 45.46 -20.97 -35.06
CA THR A 271 46.81 -20.80 -34.49
C THR A 271 46.90 -19.48 -33.72
N ALA A 272 47.82 -19.40 -32.75
CA ALA A 272 48.21 -18.20 -32.03
C ALA A 272 49.25 -17.35 -32.80
N ALA A 273 49.31 -16.03 -32.53
CA ALA A 273 50.51 -15.27 -32.13
C ALA A 273 50.53 -13.78 -32.58
N MET A 274 50.86 -12.92 -31.61
CA MET A 274 51.66 -11.66 -31.67
C MET A 274 51.25 -10.49 -32.59
N ALA A 275 51.02 -9.29 -32.01
CA ALA A 275 52.04 -8.26 -31.75
C ALA A 275 51.41 -6.88 -31.48
N ALA A 276 52.07 -6.12 -30.62
CA ALA A 276 51.77 -4.74 -30.25
C ALA A 276 52.06 -3.74 -31.37
N GLN A 277 51.36 -2.59 -31.37
CA GLN A 277 51.96 -1.30 -31.69
C GLN A 277 51.11 -0.13 -31.18
N GLU A 278 51.77 0.73 -30.40
CA GLU A 278 51.38 2.08 -30.02
C GLU A 278 51.20 2.98 -31.26
N THR A 279 50.31 3.97 -31.19
CA THR A 279 50.61 5.34 -31.65
C THR A 279 49.62 6.34 -31.07
N THR A 280 50.17 7.40 -30.46
CA THR A 280 49.52 8.67 -30.14
C THR A 280 49.35 9.51 -31.41
N PRO A 281 48.45 10.52 -31.43
CA PRO A 281 48.90 11.91 -31.36
C PRO A 281 47.95 12.83 -30.55
N LYS A 282 48.47 13.61 -29.61
CA LYS A 282 48.95 15.02 -29.71
C LYS A 282 47.85 16.09 -29.83
N ALA A 283 47.88 16.97 -28.83
CA ALA A 283 47.12 18.19 -28.66
C ALA A 283 47.39 19.24 -29.75
N GLY A 284 46.36 20.05 -30.04
CA GLY A 284 46.46 21.27 -30.83
C GLY A 284 45.24 22.18 -30.58
N SER A 285 45.51 23.37 -30.06
CA SER A 285 44.64 24.56 -29.98
C SER A 285 45.59 25.77 -30.02
N PRO A 286 45.15 27.02 -30.27
CA PRO A 286 43.88 27.52 -30.83
C PRO A 286 44.09 28.52 -31.99
N LEU A 287 43.05 28.84 -32.76
CA LEU A 287 42.99 30.03 -33.63
C LEU A 287 41.51 30.38 -33.86
N VAL A 288 41.02 31.43 -33.22
CA VAL A 288 39.77 32.11 -33.60
C VAL A 288 40.10 33.58 -33.75
N VAL A 289 39.99 34.04 -35.00
CA VAL A 289 40.19 35.42 -35.45
C VAL A 289 38.85 36.15 -35.46
N ASN A 290 38.95 37.43 -35.10
CA ASN A 290 37.96 38.50 -35.05
C ASN A 290 36.89 38.54 -36.15
N GLY A 291 35.71 39.03 -35.76
CA GLY A 291 34.71 39.60 -36.65
C GLY A 291 33.63 40.39 -35.91
N GLN A 292 33.85 41.68 -35.69
CA GLN A 292 32.77 42.70 -35.60
C GLN A 292 32.44 43.19 -37.02
N PRO A 293 31.20 43.60 -37.34
CA PRO A 293 30.77 45.02 -37.22
C PRO A 293 29.28 45.20 -36.82
N ARG A 294 28.94 46.19 -35.98
CA ARG A 294 28.46 47.57 -36.27
C ARG A 294 27.01 47.70 -36.82
N THR A 295 26.20 48.30 -35.95
CA THR A 295 24.98 49.15 -36.10
C THR A 295 24.62 49.75 -37.46
N GLU A 296 23.32 49.67 -37.82
CA GLU A 296 22.41 50.74 -38.31
C GLU A 296 21.00 50.12 -38.52
N LEU A 297 19.97 50.52 -37.77
CA LEU A 297 18.95 51.56 -38.00
C LEU A 297 17.87 51.28 -39.08
N ALA A 298 16.62 51.30 -38.60
CA ALA A 298 15.36 51.72 -39.25
C ALA A 298 14.36 50.68 -39.83
N SER A 299 13.13 50.80 -39.30
CA SER A 299 11.81 50.72 -39.95
C SER A 299 10.99 49.41 -39.90
N SER A 300 10.00 49.43 -38.99
CA SER A 300 8.54 49.36 -39.28
C SER A 300 7.94 48.10 -39.95
N THR A 301 7.23 47.26 -39.17
CA THR A 301 5.75 47.13 -39.15
C THR A 301 5.28 45.75 -38.61
N ASN A 302 4.23 45.81 -37.77
CA ASN A 302 3.12 44.85 -37.57
C ASN A 302 3.40 43.34 -37.37
N ALA A 303 3.09 42.84 -36.17
CA ALA A 303 1.87 42.04 -35.93
C ALA A 303 1.67 41.73 -34.44
N LYS A 304 0.51 42.14 -33.94
CA LYS A 304 -0.11 41.88 -32.63
C LYS A 304 -0.11 40.40 -32.23
N ALA A 305 0.40 40.10 -31.02
CA ALA A 305 -0.11 39.04 -30.17
C ALA A 305 -0.78 39.72 -28.95
N GLY A 306 -2.08 39.47 -28.78
CA GLY A 306 -2.93 40.14 -27.80
C GLY A 306 -2.81 39.54 -26.39
N PRO A 307 -2.98 40.36 -25.34
CA PRO A 307 -3.27 39.90 -23.99
C PRO A 307 -4.78 39.98 -23.72
N SER A 308 -5.35 38.96 -23.08
CA SER A 308 -6.68 39.01 -22.48
C SER A 308 -6.51 38.82 -20.97
N SER A 309 -6.60 39.87 -20.14
CA SER A 309 -7.81 40.55 -19.66
C SER A 309 -8.85 39.53 -19.15
N LEU A 310 -9.29 39.58 -17.89
CA LEU A 310 -10.30 40.55 -17.45
C LEU A 310 -10.09 40.96 -15.98
N SER A 311 -9.72 42.21 -15.79
CA SER A 311 -10.20 43.05 -14.70
C SER A 311 -11.00 44.18 -15.36
N ASN A 312 -12.20 44.48 -14.87
CA ASN A 312 -12.84 45.76 -15.13
C ASN A 312 -13.77 46.19 -13.99
N THR A 313 -13.35 47.33 -13.45
CA THR A 313 -14.04 48.34 -12.66
C THR A 313 -15.29 48.88 -13.38
N ILE A 314 -16.33 49.28 -12.63
CA ILE A 314 -17.02 50.61 -12.72
C ILE A 314 -18.07 50.77 -11.60
N SER A 315 -17.85 51.83 -10.81
CA SER A 315 -18.74 52.83 -10.20
C SER A 315 -19.99 52.48 -9.38
N SER A 316 -19.83 52.72 -8.07
CA SER A 316 -20.67 53.54 -7.17
C SER A 316 -22.12 53.86 -7.57
N THR A 317 -23.07 53.35 -6.77
CA THR A 317 -24.20 54.16 -6.31
C THR A 317 -24.67 53.71 -4.93
N THR A 318 -24.65 54.66 -4.00
CA THR A 318 -25.22 54.66 -2.65
C THR A 318 -26.69 54.25 -2.63
N THR A 319 -27.08 53.30 -1.77
CA THR A 319 -28.26 53.48 -0.92
C THR A 319 -28.26 52.55 0.30
N SER A 320 -28.32 53.22 1.45
CA SER A 320 -28.71 52.75 2.78
C SER A 320 -29.98 51.89 2.78
N SER A 321 -30.00 50.81 3.56
CA SER A 321 -31.16 50.43 4.38
C SER A 321 -30.77 49.46 5.49
N GLN A 322 -31.02 49.90 6.72
CA GLN A 322 -30.82 49.20 7.98
C GLN A 322 -32.01 48.30 8.34
N LYS A 323 -31.70 47.29 9.17
CA LYS A 323 -32.49 46.69 10.29
C LYS A 323 -33.66 45.74 9.97
N PRO A 324 -34.15 44.94 10.97
CA PRO A 324 -33.52 44.49 12.22
C PRO A 324 -33.70 43.00 12.57
N ASN A 325 -32.74 42.50 13.36
CA ASN A 325 -32.89 41.76 14.63
C ASN A 325 -34.26 41.14 14.97
N ARG A 326 -34.29 39.82 15.21
CA ARG A 326 -35.29 39.21 16.10
C ARG A 326 -34.68 38.11 16.98
N THR A 327 -35.01 38.28 18.25
CA THR A 327 -34.53 37.72 19.50
C THR A 327 -34.89 36.25 19.71
N GLN A 328 -34.06 35.53 20.49
CA GLN A 328 -34.41 34.28 21.18
C GLN A 328 -35.54 34.49 22.22
N PRO A 329 -36.11 33.44 22.86
CA PRO A 329 -35.44 32.80 24.00
C PRO A 329 -35.64 31.28 24.18
N SER A 330 -34.76 30.76 25.03
CA SER A 330 -34.66 29.50 25.76
C SER A 330 -35.95 28.82 26.27
N SER A 331 -35.92 27.48 26.37
CA SER A 331 -36.09 26.75 27.65
C SER A 331 -36.08 25.23 27.48
N SER A 332 -35.25 24.54 28.27
CA SER A 332 -35.38 23.12 28.68
C SER A 332 -35.84 23.09 30.15
N PRO A 333 -36.08 21.93 30.82
CA PRO A 333 -36.88 20.72 30.53
C PRO A 333 -37.99 20.54 31.62
N PRO A 334 -38.70 19.39 31.77
CA PRO A 334 -38.19 18.35 32.70
C PRO A 334 -38.57 16.89 32.37
N VAL A 335 -37.92 16.00 33.13
CA VAL A 335 -38.05 14.55 33.29
C VAL A 335 -39.36 14.17 34.02
N THR A 336 -40.04 13.09 33.61
CA THR A 336 -40.79 12.20 34.52
C THR A 336 -41.07 10.81 33.92
N ASN A 337 -41.17 9.83 34.82
CA ASN A 337 -41.13 8.38 34.64
C ASN A 337 -42.44 7.69 34.18
N SER A 338 -42.25 6.48 33.63
CA SER A 338 -43.02 5.23 33.82
C SER A 338 -44.54 5.21 33.64
N THR A 339 -45.03 4.42 32.68
CA THR A 339 -46.04 3.36 32.96
C THR A 339 -46.08 2.31 31.84
N THR A 340 -45.99 1.05 32.22
CA THR A 340 -46.34 -0.15 31.42
C THR A 340 -47.85 -0.20 31.21
N PRO A 341 -48.35 -0.79 30.11
CA PRO A 341 -49.13 -2.01 30.34
C PRO A 341 -48.85 -3.12 29.32
N ALA A 342 -48.90 -4.34 29.87
CA ALA A 342 -48.97 -5.58 29.13
C ALA A 342 -50.21 -5.63 28.24
N ASN A 343 -50.08 -6.14 27.02
CA ASN A 343 -51.17 -6.87 26.38
C ASN A 343 -50.73 -7.77 25.23
N ALA A 344 -51.25 -9.00 25.31
CA ALA A 344 -51.72 -9.86 24.24
C ALA A 344 -50.73 -10.36 23.17
N ALA A 345 -50.33 -11.62 23.40
CA ALA A 345 -49.95 -12.56 22.37
C ALA A 345 -51.09 -12.80 21.36
N ALA A 346 -50.80 -12.68 20.06
CA ALA A 346 -51.53 -13.35 19.00
C ALA A 346 -50.62 -13.53 17.77
N GLY A 347 -50.62 -14.73 17.20
CA GLY A 347 -49.56 -15.27 16.33
C GLY A 347 -49.28 -14.52 15.04
N SER A 348 -47.99 -14.34 14.76
CA SER A 348 -47.48 -14.04 13.42
C SER A 348 -46.66 -15.24 12.95
N SER A 349 -47.29 -16.05 12.11
CA SER A 349 -46.73 -17.21 11.44
C SER A 349 -45.45 -16.87 10.68
N ASN A 350 -44.41 -17.68 10.95
CA ASN A 350 -43.17 -17.89 10.20
C ASN A 350 -43.25 -17.60 8.68
N ARG A 351 -43.06 -16.34 8.28
CA ARG A 351 -42.65 -16.01 6.92
C ARG A 351 -41.13 -15.87 6.94
N LYS A 352 -40.43 -17.02 6.89
CA LYS A 352 -38.99 -17.07 6.60
C LYS A 352 -38.80 -16.51 5.19
N GLU A 353 -38.66 -15.20 5.09
CA GLU A 353 -38.19 -14.52 3.89
C GLU A 353 -36.85 -15.15 3.51
N LYS A 354 -36.88 -15.99 2.46
CA LYS A 354 -35.69 -16.34 1.70
C LYS A 354 -35.13 -15.02 1.18
N ALA A 355 -34.15 -14.47 1.89
CA ALA A 355 -33.35 -13.35 1.41
C ALA A 355 -32.73 -13.80 0.09
N LYS A 356 -33.37 -13.44 -1.04
CA LYS A 356 -32.81 -13.64 -2.37
C LYS A 356 -31.45 -12.96 -2.38
N ASP A 357 -30.39 -13.74 -2.60
CA ASP A 357 -29.03 -13.28 -2.78
C ASP A 357 -28.97 -12.21 -3.87
N LYS A 358 -29.12 -10.95 -3.47
CA LYS A 358 -28.89 -9.83 -4.38
C LYS A 358 -27.39 -9.78 -4.63
N PRO A 359 -26.94 -9.79 -5.88
CA PRO A 359 -25.52 -9.71 -6.18
C PRO A 359 -24.93 -8.46 -5.50
N PRO A 360 -23.69 -8.56 -4.97
CA PRO A 360 -23.08 -7.46 -4.23
C PRO A 360 -23.00 -6.21 -5.12
N ARG A 361 -23.53 -5.10 -4.63
CA ARG A 361 -23.51 -3.83 -5.36
C ARG A 361 -22.08 -3.30 -5.41
N ILE A 362 -21.59 -3.03 -6.62
CA ILE A 362 -20.32 -2.34 -6.80
C ILE A 362 -20.37 -0.96 -6.11
N THR A 363 -19.40 -0.72 -5.24
CA THR A 363 -19.22 0.51 -4.47
C THR A 363 -18.52 1.58 -5.31
N PHE A 364 -18.65 2.86 -4.92
CA PHE A 364 -17.97 3.95 -5.61
C PHE A 364 -16.44 3.81 -5.60
N MET A 365 -15.86 3.32 -4.49
CA MET A 365 -14.42 3.07 -4.39
C MET A 365 -13.98 1.99 -5.39
N GLN A 366 -14.77 0.92 -5.56
CA GLN A 366 -14.46 -0.11 -6.56
C GLN A 366 -14.50 0.44 -7.99
N ILE A 367 -15.44 1.35 -8.29
CA ILE A 367 -15.51 2.00 -9.61
C ILE A 367 -14.29 2.87 -9.86
N ARG A 368 -13.86 3.68 -8.89
CA ARG A 368 -12.68 4.53 -9.01
C ARG A 368 -11.39 3.74 -9.13
N ARG A 369 -11.26 2.67 -8.34
CA ARG A 369 -10.13 1.76 -8.46
C ARG A 369 -10.10 1.08 -9.83
N LEU A 370 -11.26 0.65 -10.34
CA LEU A 370 -11.35 0.07 -11.69
C LEU A 370 -10.96 1.11 -12.75
N ALA A 371 -11.50 2.33 -12.68
CA ALA A 371 -11.14 3.44 -13.57
C ALA A 371 -9.62 3.70 -13.59
N ALA A 372 -9.01 3.78 -12.41
CA ALA A 372 -7.57 3.95 -12.26
C ALA A 372 -6.76 2.81 -12.88
N HIS A 373 -7.08 1.55 -12.58
CA HIS A 373 -6.38 0.40 -13.17
C HIS A 373 -6.52 0.37 -14.69
N THR A 374 -7.71 0.59 -15.21
CA THR A 374 -7.94 0.53 -16.66
C THR A 374 -7.23 1.67 -17.38
N ALA A 375 -7.29 2.90 -16.87
CA ALA A 375 -6.57 4.04 -17.46
C ALA A 375 -5.05 3.84 -17.42
N VAL A 376 -4.49 3.44 -16.27
CA VAL A 376 -3.05 3.16 -16.14
C VAL A 376 -2.60 2.03 -17.07
N ALA A 377 -3.39 0.95 -17.20
CA ALA A 377 -3.06 -0.15 -18.09
C ALA A 377 -3.02 0.29 -19.57
N ILE A 378 -3.97 1.13 -19.99
CA ILE A 378 -4.00 1.71 -21.34
C ILE A 378 -2.78 2.60 -21.55
N LEU A 379 -2.50 3.54 -20.65
CA LEU A 379 -1.36 4.45 -20.76
C LEU A 379 -0.04 3.70 -20.87
N ARG A 380 0.18 2.71 -20.02
CA ARG A 380 1.40 1.89 -20.04
C ARG A 380 1.54 1.05 -21.31
N SER A 381 0.43 0.52 -21.85
CA SER A 381 0.48 -0.24 -23.12
C SER A 381 0.85 0.64 -24.31
N GLN A 382 0.63 1.95 -24.20
CA GLN A 382 1.00 2.96 -25.19
C GLN A 382 2.37 3.61 -24.90
N GLY A 383 3.12 3.10 -23.91
CA GLY A 383 4.47 3.57 -23.59
C GLY A 383 4.52 4.84 -22.72
N PHE A 384 3.40 5.26 -22.13
CA PHE A 384 3.39 6.37 -21.18
C PHE A 384 3.68 5.87 -19.76
N GLU A 385 4.65 6.50 -19.12
CA GLU A 385 4.77 6.41 -17.67
C GLU A 385 3.70 7.30 -17.04
N CYS A 386 3.17 6.89 -15.90
CA CYS A 386 2.13 7.66 -15.22
C CYS A 386 2.10 7.39 -13.73
N ALA A 387 1.51 8.31 -12.97
CA ALA A 387 1.37 8.22 -11.54
C ALA A 387 0.05 8.85 -11.09
N ILE A 388 -0.67 8.19 -10.19
CA ILE A 388 -1.89 8.71 -9.58
C ILE A 388 -1.52 9.73 -8.50
N PHE A 389 -2.24 10.85 -8.49
CA PHE A 389 -2.13 11.87 -7.45
C PHE A 389 -3.53 12.21 -6.89
N GLY A 390 -3.63 13.32 -6.16
CA GLY A 390 -4.89 13.84 -5.67
C GLY A 390 -5.59 12.91 -4.67
N SER A 391 -6.93 12.92 -4.68
CA SER A 391 -7.72 12.26 -3.63
C SER A 391 -7.60 10.73 -3.65
N MET A 392 -7.44 10.14 -4.82
CA MET A 392 -7.24 8.70 -4.97
C MET A 392 -5.88 8.27 -4.41
N ALA A 393 -4.83 9.06 -4.63
CA ALA A 393 -3.53 8.80 -4.01
C ALA A 393 -3.63 8.91 -2.49
N CYS A 394 -4.26 9.97 -1.93
CA CYS A 394 -4.47 10.09 -0.48
C CYS A 394 -5.12 8.82 0.10
N ARG A 395 -6.17 8.30 -0.56
CA ARG A 395 -6.84 7.06 -0.17
C ARG A 395 -5.90 5.86 -0.18
N LEU A 396 -5.08 5.71 -1.21
CA LEU A 396 -4.11 4.62 -1.33
C LEU A 396 -2.92 4.76 -0.35
N TYR A 397 -2.61 5.97 0.10
CA TYR A 397 -1.72 6.22 1.23
C TYR A 397 -2.36 5.96 2.60
N GLY A 398 -3.66 5.69 2.65
CA GLY A 398 -4.39 5.24 3.85
C GLY A 398 -5.48 6.18 4.35
N ASN A 399 -5.72 7.32 3.69
CA ASN A 399 -6.76 8.26 4.08
C ASN A 399 -8.12 7.55 4.05
N PRO A 400 -8.95 7.64 5.11
CA PRO A 400 -10.25 6.96 5.15
C PRO A 400 -11.27 7.50 4.13
N ARG A 401 -11.10 8.75 3.67
CA ARG A 401 -12.03 9.43 2.78
C ARG A 401 -12.14 8.73 1.44
N ILE A 402 -13.37 8.63 0.92
CA ILE A 402 -13.61 8.07 -0.41
C ILE A 402 -13.29 9.16 -1.45
N PRO A 403 -12.38 8.93 -2.40
CA PRO A 403 -12.05 9.90 -3.44
C PRO A 403 -13.26 10.16 -4.33
N ASN A 404 -13.36 11.33 -4.97
CA ASN A 404 -14.48 11.68 -5.85
C ASN A 404 -14.19 11.36 -7.33
N ASP A 405 -12.93 11.45 -7.69
CA ASP A 405 -12.32 11.41 -9.01
C ASP A 405 -11.04 10.56 -8.97
N VAL A 406 -10.43 10.37 -10.14
CA VAL A 406 -9.12 9.77 -10.31
C VAL A 406 -8.25 10.76 -11.05
N ASP A 407 -7.20 11.26 -10.40
CA ASP A 407 -6.26 12.19 -10.99
C ASP A 407 -4.97 11.45 -11.40
N ILE A 408 -4.58 11.55 -12.66
CA ILE A 408 -3.41 10.85 -13.22
C ILE A 408 -2.44 11.86 -13.84
N LEU A 409 -1.22 11.89 -13.32
CA LEU A 409 -0.09 12.55 -13.95
C LEU A 409 0.48 11.61 -15.01
N VAL A 410 0.50 12.04 -16.26
CA VAL A 410 1.04 11.28 -17.39
C VAL A 410 2.34 11.91 -17.83
N ILE A 411 3.39 11.11 -17.97
CA ILE A 411 4.74 11.55 -18.36
C ILE A 411 4.96 11.09 -19.81
N PRO A 412 4.86 12.00 -20.79
CA PRO A 412 5.11 11.65 -22.18
C PRO A 412 6.53 11.14 -22.41
N PRO A 413 6.73 10.17 -23.32
CA PRO A 413 8.06 9.82 -23.76
C PRO A 413 8.73 11.03 -24.45
N PRO A 414 10.06 11.15 -24.44
CA PRO A 414 10.77 12.27 -25.09
C PRO A 414 10.47 12.45 -26.58
N SER A 415 9.95 11.43 -27.26
CA SER A 415 9.53 11.47 -28.66
C SER A 415 8.18 12.15 -28.90
N GLN A 416 7.43 12.50 -27.85
CA GLN A 416 6.08 13.06 -27.94
C GLN A 416 5.96 14.37 -27.13
N ILE A 417 6.75 15.38 -27.51
CA ILE A 417 6.83 16.66 -26.77
C ILE A 417 5.53 17.47 -26.89
N ASP A 418 4.85 17.38 -28.04
CA ASP A 418 3.66 18.20 -28.34
C ASP A 418 2.34 17.54 -27.94
N ILE A 419 2.38 16.41 -27.23
CA ILE A 419 1.15 15.72 -26.84
C ILE A 419 0.37 16.52 -25.80
N THR A 420 -0.92 16.72 -26.06
CA THR A 420 -1.80 17.47 -25.16
C THR A 420 -2.59 16.53 -24.24
N GLN A 421 -3.24 17.09 -23.21
CA GLN A 421 -4.18 16.33 -22.38
C GLN A 421 -5.37 15.78 -23.20
N GLU A 422 -5.82 16.50 -24.23
CA GLU A 422 -6.95 16.07 -25.05
C GLU A 422 -6.55 14.87 -25.93
N ASP A 423 -5.33 14.86 -26.47
CA ASP A 423 -4.81 13.72 -27.25
C ASP A 423 -4.73 12.45 -26.38
N ILE A 424 -4.28 12.57 -25.12
CA ILE A 424 -4.22 11.45 -24.19
C ILE A 424 -5.62 10.96 -23.82
N LYS A 425 -6.59 11.87 -23.65
CA LYS A 425 -7.98 11.50 -23.39
C LYS A 425 -8.58 10.76 -24.58
N ASP A 426 -8.36 11.25 -25.80
CA ASP A 426 -8.82 10.60 -27.03
C ASP A 426 -8.17 9.22 -27.21
N LEU A 427 -6.87 9.08 -26.91
CA LEU A 427 -6.16 7.79 -26.87
C LEU A 427 -6.82 6.81 -25.89
N ILE A 428 -7.13 7.24 -24.67
CA ILE A 428 -7.79 6.40 -23.66
C ILE A 428 -9.18 5.93 -24.14
N VAL A 429 -9.97 6.83 -24.73
CA VAL A 429 -11.28 6.49 -25.29
C VAL A 429 -11.15 5.54 -26.47
N ALA A 430 -10.21 5.78 -27.39
CA ALA A 430 -10.01 4.94 -28.57
C ALA A 430 -9.65 3.49 -28.18
N GLN A 431 -8.84 3.32 -27.13
CA GLN A 431 -8.43 1.99 -26.66
C GLN A 431 -9.53 1.24 -25.88
N ASN A 432 -10.49 1.95 -25.27
CA ASN A 432 -11.60 1.31 -24.57
C ASN A 432 -12.88 2.16 -24.58
N PRO A 433 -13.54 2.27 -25.76
CA PRO A 433 -14.70 3.14 -25.95
C PRO A 433 -15.95 2.62 -25.21
N SER A 434 -15.94 1.35 -24.79
CA SER A 434 -17.04 0.74 -24.03
C SER A 434 -17.12 1.20 -22.58
N GLN A 435 -16.00 1.69 -22.03
CA GLN A 435 -15.88 2.11 -20.63
C GLN A 435 -15.46 3.57 -20.47
N PHE A 436 -14.80 4.17 -21.44
CA PHE A 436 -14.42 5.58 -21.39
C PHE A 436 -15.22 6.41 -22.39
N VAL A 437 -15.71 7.55 -21.91
CA VAL A 437 -16.46 8.52 -22.73
C VAL A 437 -15.98 9.93 -22.43
N LEU A 438 -15.95 10.77 -23.46
CA LEU A 438 -15.71 12.20 -23.32
C LEU A 438 -17.03 12.96 -23.29
N LYS A 439 -17.13 13.93 -22.38
CA LYS A 439 -18.27 14.84 -22.28
C LYS A 439 -17.78 16.27 -22.41
N ALA A 440 -18.60 17.14 -23.01
CA ALA A 440 -18.34 18.57 -22.99
C ALA A 440 -18.22 19.07 -21.53
N ALA A 441 -17.38 20.08 -21.32
CA ALA A 441 -17.31 20.79 -20.06
C ALA A 441 -18.67 21.43 -19.71
N LYS A 442 -18.87 21.75 -18.43
CA LYS A 442 -20.09 22.46 -17.98
C LYS A 442 -20.13 23.89 -18.47
N ASP A 443 -18.96 24.50 -18.58
CA ASP A 443 -18.79 25.80 -19.19
C ASP A 443 -18.84 25.63 -20.71
N PRO A 444 -19.80 26.27 -21.41
CA PRO A 444 -19.91 26.17 -22.86
C PRO A 444 -18.73 26.80 -23.61
N GLU A 445 -17.97 27.71 -22.98
CA GLU A 445 -16.80 28.34 -23.60
C GLU A 445 -15.52 27.51 -23.44
N ALA A 446 -15.54 26.52 -22.53
CA ALA A 446 -14.41 25.65 -22.30
C ALA A 446 -14.19 24.70 -23.49
N THR A 447 -12.98 24.75 -24.05
CA THR A 447 -12.57 23.93 -25.21
C THR A 447 -12.17 22.51 -24.83
N TYR A 448 -12.00 22.22 -23.54
CA TYR A 448 -11.59 20.90 -23.05
C TYR A 448 -12.76 19.95 -22.85
N ARG A 449 -12.51 18.64 -22.95
CA ARG A 449 -13.49 17.60 -22.64
C ARG A 449 -13.17 16.91 -21.32
N VAL A 450 -14.21 16.44 -20.65
CA VAL A 450 -14.13 15.72 -19.38
C VAL A 450 -14.21 14.22 -19.66
N LEU A 451 -13.15 13.50 -19.28
CA LEU A 451 -13.07 12.05 -19.40
C LEU A 451 -13.84 11.39 -18.24
N TYR A 452 -14.75 10.49 -18.59
CA TYR A 452 -15.51 9.69 -17.64
C TYR A 452 -15.30 8.20 -17.88
N PHE A 453 -15.04 7.46 -16.80
CA PHE A 453 -15.13 6.01 -16.77
C PHE A 453 -16.54 5.58 -16.38
N THR A 454 -17.15 4.67 -17.12
CA THR A 454 -18.50 4.14 -16.90
C THR A 454 -18.46 2.64 -16.71
N VAL A 455 -19.12 2.15 -15.64
CA VAL A 455 -19.37 0.71 -15.50
C VAL A 455 -20.70 0.42 -16.17
N SER A 456 -20.64 -0.08 -17.41
CA SER A 456 -21.82 -0.56 -18.12
C SER A 456 -22.49 -1.67 -17.29
N ALA A 457 -23.70 -1.40 -16.81
CA ALA A 457 -24.56 -2.48 -16.36
C ALA A 457 -24.78 -3.34 -17.60
N LYS A 458 -24.34 -4.61 -17.57
CA LYS A 458 -24.69 -5.55 -18.65
C LYS A 458 -26.17 -5.35 -18.94
N PRO A 459 -26.58 -5.04 -20.19
CA PRO A 459 -27.99 -4.98 -20.51
C PRO A 459 -28.55 -6.33 -20.09
N SER A 460 -29.37 -6.34 -19.04
CA SER A 460 -29.94 -7.56 -18.55
C SER A 460 -30.87 -8.02 -19.67
N SER A 461 -30.44 -9.03 -20.42
CA SER A 461 -31.13 -9.60 -21.58
C SER A 461 -32.50 -10.20 -21.25
N SER A 462 -32.96 -10.02 -20.01
CA SER A 462 -34.22 -10.53 -19.46
C SER A 462 -35.21 -9.42 -19.07
N ALA A 463 -34.89 -8.14 -19.26
CA ALA A 463 -35.87 -7.08 -19.02
C ALA A 463 -36.82 -6.98 -20.22
N THR A 464 -37.92 -7.74 -20.18
CA THR A 464 -39.06 -7.52 -21.06
C THR A 464 -39.46 -6.04 -21.01
N PRO A 465 -39.71 -5.38 -22.16
CA PRO A 465 -39.98 -3.94 -22.28
C PRO A 465 -41.35 -3.50 -21.71
N THR A 466 -41.87 -4.21 -20.71
CA THR A 466 -43.19 -4.00 -20.12
C THR A 466 -43.05 -3.22 -18.82
N THR A 467 -43.01 -1.89 -18.93
CA THR A 467 -43.84 -0.92 -18.18
C THR A 467 -43.20 0.47 -18.23
N LEU A 468 -44.01 1.45 -18.64
CA LEU A 468 -43.66 2.86 -18.74
C LEU A 468 -43.13 3.42 -17.40
N ALA A 469 -42.08 4.23 -17.50
CA ALA A 469 -41.75 5.36 -16.61
C ALA A 469 -40.91 5.16 -15.33
N ALA A 470 -40.01 4.18 -15.24
CA ALA A 470 -38.89 4.29 -14.29
C ALA A 470 -37.73 5.06 -14.95
N PRO A 471 -37.26 6.20 -14.39
CA PRO A 471 -36.09 6.90 -14.93
C PRO A 471 -34.90 5.94 -14.96
N PRO A 472 -34.09 5.94 -16.04
CA PRO A 472 -32.99 5.01 -16.18
C PRO A 472 -32.08 5.11 -14.95
N PRO A 473 -31.64 3.97 -14.39
CA PRO A 473 -30.77 3.97 -13.23
C PRO A 473 -29.53 4.82 -13.52
N ARG A 474 -29.28 5.83 -12.68
CA ARG A 474 -28.14 6.76 -12.84
C ARG A 474 -26.88 5.94 -13.08
N SER A 475 -26.27 6.13 -14.27
CA SER A 475 -25.04 5.46 -14.64
C SER A 475 -23.99 5.71 -13.57
N LYS A 476 -23.37 4.64 -13.06
CA LYS A 476 -22.26 4.79 -12.12
C LYS A 476 -21.00 5.14 -12.91
N SER A 477 -20.64 6.42 -12.89
CA SER A 477 -19.44 6.93 -13.56
C SER A 477 -18.45 7.54 -12.58
N SER A 478 -17.17 7.53 -12.94
CA SER A 478 -16.10 8.26 -12.27
C SER A 478 -15.46 9.25 -13.24
N LYS A 479 -15.20 10.48 -12.80
CA LYS A 479 -14.35 11.41 -13.54
C LYS A 479 -12.90 10.90 -13.48
N VAL A 480 -12.17 11.06 -14.57
CA VAL A 480 -10.72 10.80 -14.65
C VAL A 480 -10.06 12.05 -15.20
N ASP A 481 -9.20 12.67 -14.40
CA ASP A 481 -8.45 13.87 -14.78
C ASP A 481 -7.03 13.48 -15.20
N ILE A 482 -6.61 13.97 -16.36
CA ILE A 482 -5.29 13.72 -16.94
C ILE A 482 -4.51 15.02 -16.85
N LEU A 483 -3.38 15.01 -16.15
CA LEU A 483 -2.45 16.15 -16.11
C LEU A 483 -1.10 15.76 -16.70
N LEU A 484 -0.40 16.75 -17.24
CA LEU A 484 0.98 16.66 -17.71
C LEU A 484 1.91 17.39 -16.73
N PRO A 485 3.22 17.06 -16.72
CA PRO A 485 4.22 17.82 -15.98
C PRO A 485 4.17 19.32 -16.28
N GLY A 486 4.50 20.14 -15.28
CA GLY A 486 4.41 21.60 -15.32
C GLY A 486 3.03 22.14 -14.98
N ILE A 487 1.96 21.38 -15.24
CA ILE A 487 0.60 21.78 -14.88
C ILE A 487 0.42 21.63 -13.37
N MET A 488 -0.08 22.69 -12.72
CA MET A 488 -0.11 22.80 -11.26
C MET A 488 1.26 22.57 -10.60
N HIS A 489 2.36 22.94 -11.29
CA HIS A 489 3.73 22.71 -10.86
C HIS A 489 4.07 21.23 -10.56
N LEU A 490 3.33 20.27 -11.14
CA LEU A 490 3.65 18.86 -10.99
C LEU A 490 4.97 18.53 -11.69
N PRO A 491 5.90 17.79 -11.05
CA PRO A 491 7.17 17.47 -11.65
C PRO A 491 7.06 16.40 -12.73
N SER A 492 8.05 16.35 -13.62
CA SER A 492 8.26 15.21 -14.51
C SER A 492 8.92 14.09 -13.72
N LEU A 493 8.15 13.06 -13.34
CA LEU A 493 8.67 11.97 -12.51
C LEU A 493 9.51 11.00 -13.33
N LEU A 494 10.69 10.65 -12.80
CA LEU A 494 11.42 9.48 -13.25
C LEU A 494 10.76 8.20 -12.73
N PRO A 495 10.89 7.05 -13.42
CA PRO A 495 10.32 5.78 -12.95
C PRO A 495 10.73 5.39 -11.52
N VAL A 496 11.95 5.75 -11.10
CA VAL A 496 12.46 5.51 -9.75
C VAL A 496 11.71 6.30 -8.65
N HIS A 497 11.08 7.42 -9.01
CA HIS A 497 10.29 8.24 -8.10
C HIS A 497 8.84 7.72 -7.96
N ILE A 498 8.37 6.88 -8.88
CA ILE A 498 6.99 6.38 -8.85
C ILE A 498 6.83 5.36 -7.72
N THR A 499 5.93 5.65 -6.78
CA THR A 499 5.62 4.76 -5.66
C THR A 499 4.51 3.78 -6.03
N TRP A 500 4.78 2.48 -5.97
CA TRP A 500 3.77 1.47 -6.28
C TRP A 500 2.98 1.03 -5.04
N LYS A 501 1.66 1.18 -5.06
CA LYS A 501 0.76 0.68 -4.01
C LYS A 501 -0.50 0.07 -4.58
N ALA A 502 -0.84 -1.12 -4.10
CA ALA A 502 -2.04 -1.84 -4.54
C ALA A 502 -2.13 -1.96 -6.07
N GLU A 503 -0.98 -2.23 -6.72
CA GLU A 503 -0.78 -2.36 -8.18
C GLU A 503 -1.06 -1.07 -8.97
N LEU A 504 -1.07 0.09 -8.32
CA LEU A 504 -1.21 1.39 -8.96
C LEU A 504 0.05 2.22 -8.73
N PRO A 505 0.55 2.93 -9.77
CA PRO A 505 1.62 3.89 -9.63
C PRO A 505 1.08 5.15 -8.96
N LEU A 506 1.79 5.66 -7.96
CA LEU A 506 1.47 6.88 -7.23
C LEU A 506 2.61 7.87 -7.34
N VAL A 507 2.28 9.17 -7.30
CA VAL A 507 3.30 10.20 -7.07
C VAL A 507 3.96 9.97 -5.71
N PRO A 508 5.25 10.34 -5.52
CA PRO A 508 5.88 10.29 -4.21
C PRO A 508 5.00 10.94 -3.14
N TYR A 509 5.07 10.40 -1.91
CA TYR A 509 4.28 10.94 -0.80
C TYR A 509 4.58 12.42 -0.54
N ASP A 510 5.84 12.81 -0.71
CA ASP A 510 6.33 14.19 -0.54
C ASP A 510 5.66 15.14 -1.57
N VAL A 511 5.57 14.72 -2.84
CA VAL A 511 4.87 15.44 -3.91
C VAL A 511 3.37 15.56 -3.60
N LEU A 512 2.75 14.48 -3.11
CA LEU A 512 1.32 14.49 -2.75
C LEU A 512 1.01 15.49 -1.63
N VAL A 513 1.87 15.56 -0.60
CA VAL A 513 1.70 16.48 0.53
C VAL A 513 1.70 17.94 0.04
N LEU A 514 2.69 18.30 -0.77
CA LEU A 514 2.81 19.68 -1.30
C LEU A 514 1.72 20.01 -2.33
N GLN A 515 1.30 19.04 -3.13
CA GLN A 515 0.18 19.22 -4.05
C GLN A 515 -1.14 19.50 -3.30
N LYS A 516 -1.37 18.82 -2.17
CA LYS A 516 -2.55 19.09 -1.32
C LYS A 516 -2.49 20.45 -0.66
N LEU A 517 -1.30 20.86 -0.24
CA LEU A 517 -1.08 22.18 0.32
C LEU A 517 -1.32 23.29 -0.72
N GLN A 518 -0.86 23.10 -1.96
CA GLN A 518 -1.19 23.98 -3.06
C GLN A 518 -2.70 24.02 -3.32
N GLY A 519 -3.37 22.87 -3.42
CA GLY A 519 -4.81 22.82 -3.66
C GLY A 519 -5.62 23.58 -2.60
N TRP A 520 -5.22 23.47 -1.33
CA TRP A 520 -5.81 24.25 -0.25
C TRP A 520 -5.63 25.76 -0.44
N ASP A 521 -4.42 26.21 -0.78
CA ASP A 521 -4.11 27.62 -0.97
C ASP A 521 -4.83 28.20 -2.20
N ASP A 522 -4.85 27.47 -3.31
CA ASP A 522 -5.57 27.86 -4.52
C ASP A 522 -7.08 27.93 -4.25
N HIS A 523 -7.66 26.95 -3.53
CA HIS A 523 -9.07 26.92 -3.23
C HIS A 523 -9.49 28.02 -2.26
N ARG A 524 -8.75 28.29 -1.18
CA ARG A 524 -9.14 29.34 -0.21
C ARG A 524 -9.11 30.74 -0.81
N ASN A 525 -8.21 30.97 -1.78
CA ASN A 525 -8.06 32.25 -2.48
C ASN A 525 -8.95 32.37 -3.73
N ALA A 526 -9.71 31.34 -4.10
CA ALA A 526 -10.56 31.39 -5.28
C ALA A 526 -11.70 32.42 -5.15
N GLU A 527 -11.98 33.15 -6.24
CA GLU A 527 -13.06 34.15 -6.29
C GLU A 527 -14.45 33.49 -6.17
N GLU A 528 -14.63 32.33 -6.80
CA GLU A 528 -15.91 31.64 -6.78
C GLU A 528 -16.10 30.78 -5.52
N GLU A 529 -17.24 30.94 -4.87
CA GLU A 529 -17.59 30.23 -3.63
C GLU A 529 -17.53 28.70 -3.76
N ARG A 530 -17.89 28.16 -4.94
CA ARG A 530 -17.87 26.71 -5.18
C ARG A 530 -16.46 26.11 -5.08
N TYR A 531 -15.43 26.88 -5.39
CA TYR A 531 -14.03 26.46 -5.25
C TYR A 531 -13.54 26.66 -3.82
N ARG A 532 -13.90 27.78 -3.16
CA ARG A 532 -13.60 27.99 -1.73
C ARG A 532 -14.13 26.89 -0.83
N LYS A 533 -15.33 26.38 -1.11
CA LYS A 533 -15.92 25.24 -0.36
C LYS A 533 -15.04 23.97 -0.39
N LYS A 534 -14.15 23.81 -1.37
CA LYS A 534 -13.23 22.67 -1.44
C LYS A 534 -12.02 22.80 -0.49
N ALA A 535 -11.67 24.01 -0.04
CA ALA A 535 -10.56 24.22 0.88
C ALA A 535 -10.73 23.41 2.18
N VAL A 536 -11.96 23.26 2.68
CA VAL A 536 -12.27 22.43 3.86
C VAL A 536 -11.87 20.97 3.65
N VAL A 537 -12.12 20.42 2.46
CA VAL A 537 -11.77 19.04 2.12
C VAL A 537 -10.25 18.87 2.03
N ASP A 538 -9.54 19.87 1.50
CA ASP A 538 -8.08 19.82 1.46
C ASP A 538 -7.45 19.97 2.84
N VAL A 539 -8.04 20.77 3.74
CA VAL A 539 -7.65 20.80 5.16
C VAL A 539 -7.81 19.40 5.76
N GLU A 540 -8.98 18.76 5.64
CA GLU A 540 -9.19 17.41 6.18
C GLU A 540 -8.16 16.39 5.65
N ASP A 541 -7.85 16.45 4.35
CA ASP A 541 -6.83 15.59 3.73
C ASP A 541 -5.45 15.89 4.31
N LEU A 542 -5.05 17.17 4.43
CA LEU A 542 -3.76 17.60 4.99
C LEU A 542 -3.64 17.21 6.45
N GLN A 543 -4.67 17.42 7.27
CA GLN A 543 -4.68 17.02 8.68
C GLN A 543 -4.39 15.51 8.81
N TRP A 544 -5.09 14.69 8.01
CA TRP A 544 -4.86 13.25 8.03
C TRP A 544 -3.45 12.87 7.56
N ILE A 545 -2.98 13.49 6.47
CA ILE A 545 -1.63 13.28 5.92
C ILE A 545 -0.57 13.60 6.97
N LEU A 546 -0.68 14.76 7.64
CA LEU A 546 0.30 15.23 8.62
C LEU A 546 0.27 14.38 9.90
N ASP A 547 -0.92 14.09 10.45
CA ASP A 547 -1.04 13.36 11.73
C ASP A 547 -0.67 11.87 11.60
N VAL A 548 -1.17 11.22 10.55
CA VAL A 548 -1.10 9.75 10.42
C VAL A 548 -0.11 9.33 9.34
N GLY A 549 -0.07 10.07 8.24
CA GLY A 549 0.67 9.66 7.06
C GLY A 549 2.18 9.88 7.17
N ILE A 550 2.65 10.98 7.76
CA ILE A 550 4.09 11.24 7.98
C ILE A 550 4.73 10.12 8.79
N SER A 551 4.12 9.77 9.93
CA SER A 551 4.65 8.71 10.80
C SER A 551 4.76 7.36 10.08
N ARG A 552 3.92 7.10 9.07
CA ARG A 552 3.91 5.84 8.31
C ARG A 552 4.83 5.84 7.09
N HIS A 553 4.88 6.94 6.35
CA HIS A 553 5.49 6.98 5.01
C HIS A 553 6.83 7.73 4.97
N MET A 554 7.10 8.62 5.93
CA MET A 554 8.33 9.43 5.93
C MET A 554 9.41 8.94 6.89
N ARG A 555 9.08 8.16 7.93
CA ARG A 555 10.07 7.64 8.91
C ARG A 555 11.05 6.58 8.36
N ARG A 556 10.86 6.11 7.12
CA ARG A 556 11.62 4.97 6.56
C ARG A 556 12.90 5.35 5.80
N GLY A 557 13.24 6.65 5.69
CA GLY A 557 14.47 7.11 5.04
C GLY A 557 15.50 7.62 6.05
N ARG A 558 16.79 7.26 5.88
CA ARG A 558 17.91 7.82 6.67
C ARG A 558 18.24 9.27 6.30
N SER A 559 17.71 9.79 5.20
CA SER A 559 17.94 11.17 4.77
C SER A 559 17.33 12.15 5.75
N ARG A 560 18.06 13.23 6.05
CA ARG A 560 17.53 14.33 6.85
C ARG A 560 16.28 14.87 6.15
N MET A 561 15.17 15.04 6.87
CA MET A 561 13.88 15.42 6.25
C MET A 561 13.98 16.71 5.41
N GLY A 562 14.86 17.64 5.78
CA GLY A 562 15.12 18.86 5.00
C GLY A 562 15.75 18.64 3.62
N GLU A 563 16.54 17.57 3.43
CA GLU A 563 17.19 17.27 2.14
C GLU A 563 16.17 16.81 1.09
N ARG A 564 15.06 16.21 1.51
CA ARG A 564 14.04 15.66 0.59
C ARG A 564 13.34 16.74 -0.23
N TRP A 565 13.12 17.91 0.35
CA TRP A 565 12.51 19.05 -0.34
C TRP A 565 13.48 19.79 -1.25
N SER A 566 14.78 19.50 -1.11
CA SER A 566 15.84 20.06 -1.94
C SER A 566 16.16 19.20 -3.16
N ASP A 567 15.39 18.12 -3.38
CA ASP A 567 15.49 17.31 -4.59
C ASP A 567 15.07 18.13 -5.81
N ARG A 568 16.08 18.58 -6.57
CA ARG A 568 15.89 19.44 -7.74
C ARG A 568 15.25 18.72 -8.93
N GLU A 569 15.21 17.39 -8.93
CA GLU A 569 14.49 16.63 -9.95
C GLU A 569 12.98 16.61 -9.66
N LEU A 570 12.59 16.64 -8.37
CA LEU A 570 11.19 16.63 -7.96
C LEU A 570 10.61 18.02 -7.70
N PHE A 571 11.43 18.97 -7.26
CA PHE A 571 11.00 20.28 -6.79
C PHE A 571 11.84 21.38 -7.43
N VAL A 572 11.28 21.98 -8.48
CA VAL A 572 11.83 23.21 -9.05
C VAL A 572 11.82 24.33 -8.00
N GLU A 573 12.80 25.22 -8.08
CA GLU A 573 13.03 26.28 -7.08
C GLU A 573 11.79 27.15 -6.82
N GLU A 574 11.05 27.48 -7.88
CA GLU A 574 9.79 28.22 -7.77
C GLU A 574 8.75 27.47 -6.92
N PHE A 575 8.55 26.17 -7.19
CA PHE A 575 7.60 25.34 -6.46
C PHE A 575 8.01 25.15 -5.00
N GLU A 576 9.31 25.03 -4.72
CA GLU A 576 9.83 24.96 -3.36
C GLU A 576 9.55 26.28 -2.61
N THR A 577 9.82 27.42 -3.26
CA THR A 577 9.59 28.76 -2.69
C THR A 577 8.11 28.98 -2.37
N LEU A 578 7.22 28.64 -3.32
CA LEU A 578 5.77 28.73 -3.12
C LEU A 578 5.30 27.77 -2.02
N SER A 579 5.81 26.55 -2.00
CA SER A 579 5.54 25.57 -0.94
C SER A 579 5.91 26.10 0.45
N ARG A 580 7.07 26.75 0.61
CA ARG A 580 7.47 27.39 1.88
C ARG A 580 6.53 28.53 2.29
N ALA A 581 6.08 29.36 1.35
CA ALA A 581 5.09 30.40 1.63
C ALA A 581 3.74 29.81 2.06
N ARG A 582 3.27 28.77 1.36
CA ARG A 582 2.02 28.06 1.68
C ARG A 582 2.08 27.36 3.03
N VAL A 583 3.22 26.76 3.41
CA VAL A 583 3.39 26.13 4.74
C VAL A 583 3.24 27.18 5.83
N ARG A 584 3.86 28.35 5.68
CA ARG A 584 3.72 29.46 6.65
C ARG A 584 2.27 29.90 6.76
N ALA A 585 1.59 30.12 5.63
CA ALA A 585 0.18 30.52 5.63
C ALA A 585 -0.73 29.44 6.26
N PHE A 586 -0.47 28.17 5.99
CA PHE A 586 -1.21 27.05 6.58
C PHE A 586 -0.97 26.95 8.09
N CYS A 587 0.25 27.16 8.55
CA CYS A 587 0.57 27.14 9.98
C CYS A 587 0.01 28.36 10.71
N ALA A 588 -0.09 29.52 10.07
CA ALA A 588 -0.76 30.69 10.64
C ALA A 588 -2.26 30.41 10.88
N GLU A 589 -2.93 29.74 9.94
CA GLU A 589 -4.34 29.36 10.06
C GLU A 589 -4.56 28.14 10.98
N PHE A 590 -3.61 27.20 11.00
CA PHE A 590 -3.67 25.97 11.80
C PHE A 590 -2.40 25.76 12.65
N PRO A 591 -2.19 26.54 13.72
CA PRO A 591 -0.93 26.57 14.48
C PRO A 591 -0.46 25.22 15.03
N ARG A 592 -1.39 24.31 15.33
CA ARG A 592 -1.08 22.96 15.83
C ARG A 592 -0.18 22.15 14.90
N PHE A 593 -0.18 22.44 13.59
CA PHE A 593 0.64 21.73 12.61
C PHE A 593 2.04 22.34 12.46
N GLY A 594 2.33 23.49 13.08
CA GLY A 594 3.63 24.14 12.98
C GLY A 594 4.78 23.23 13.43
N GLN A 595 4.62 22.52 14.55
CA GLN A 595 5.64 21.57 15.03
C GLN A 595 5.88 20.42 14.04
N VAL A 596 4.83 19.94 13.38
CA VAL A 596 4.92 18.85 12.40
C VAL A 596 5.66 19.31 11.14
N TRP A 597 5.33 20.49 10.62
CA TRP A 597 6.01 21.07 9.47
C TRP A 597 7.47 21.47 9.76
N ASN A 598 7.77 21.97 10.97
CA ASN A 598 9.16 22.18 11.41
C ASN A 598 9.94 20.87 11.45
N ALA A 599 9.34 19.79 11.96
CA ALA A 599 9.95 18.47 11.95
C ALA A 599 10.17 17.94 10.51
N LEU A 600 9.32 18.35 9.56
CA LEU A 600 9.53 18.10 8.13
C LEU A 600 10.66 18.93 7.52
N GLY A 601 11.17 19.97 8.18
CA GLY A 601 12.25 20.83 7.67
C GLY A 601 11.77 22.11 6.99
N PHE A 602 10.51 22.51 7.18
CA PHE A 602 10.01 23.82 6.77
C PHE A 602 10.11 24.81 7.94
N ASP A 603 10.52 26.05 7.67
CA ASP A 603 10.41 27.13 8.66
C ASP A 603 8.95 27.61 8.71
N THR A 604 8.33 27.50 9.88
CA THR A 604 6.94 27.92 10.10
C THR A 604 6.82 29.27 10.79
N ARG A 605 7.93 29.95 11.10
CA ARG A 605 7.88 31.29 11.69
C ARG A 605 7.48 32.31 10.63
N GLU A 606 6.67 33.29 11.02
CA GLU A 606 6.43 34.46 10.18
C GLU A 606 7.76 35.17 9.92
N ALA A 607 7.99 35.59 8.67
CA ALA A 607 9.22 36.26 8.27
C ALA A 607 9.18 37.74 8.64
#